data_AF-A0A1Q6PVC8-F1
#
_entry.id   AF-A0A1Q6PVC8-F1
#
_cell.length_a   1.000
_cell.length_b   1.000
_cell.length_c   1.000
_cell.angle_alpha   90.00
_cell.angle_beta   90.00
_cell.angle_gamma   90.00
#
_symmetry.space_group_name_H-M   'P 1'
#
loop_
_entity.id
_entity.type
_entity.pdbx_description
1 polymer ?
#
loop_
_entity_poly.entity_id
_entity_poly.type
_entity_poly.pdbx_seq_one_letter_code
_entity_poly.pdbx_strand_id
1 'polypeptide(L)'
;MVSIKEIAHYGRWFPYCKTDHDLWWFDKKKSQMIDAEKLGSVFDCDVHSLPSVIAQCYGHYVPCFRVDIPALEMKYAQVYLSRKTVKFLSQLSAKDMDREFLIAIEKEFLDTDWYRYELAHLSSAAEEWCKENHIRYTD
;
A
#
# COMPACT_ATOMS: atom_id res chain seq x y z
N MET A 1 -14.80 -9.79 -9.64
CA MET A 1 -14.32 -10.53 -8.45
C MET A 1 -12.81 -10.46 -8.50
N VAL A 2 -12.15 -10.10 -7.40
CA VAL A 2 -10.70 -9.85 -7.36
C VAL A 2 -10.00 -10.83 -6.41
N SER A 3 -8.75 -11.19 -6.69
CA SER A 3 -7.93 -11.92 -5.72
C SER A 3 -7.31 -10.96 -4.72
N ILE A 4 -7.47 -11.24 -3.42
CA ILE A 4 -6.87 -10.45 -2.33
C ILE A 4 -5.35 -10.40 -2.47
N LYS A 5 -4.71 -11.52 -2.82
CA LYS A 5 -3.25 -11.57 -3.00
C LYS A 5 -2.77 -10.68 -4.14
N GLU A 6 -3.54 -10.61 -5.23
CA GLU A 6 -3.23 -9.74 -6.36
C GLU A 6 -3.40 -8.27 -6.00
N ILE A 7 -4.46 -7.93 -5.25
CA ILE A 7 -4.74 -6.51 -4.93
C ILE A 7 -3.93 -5.98 -3.74
N ALA A 8 -3.46 -6.87 -2.85
CA ALA A 8 -2.76 -6.53 -1.60
C ALA A 8 -1.57 -5.59 -1.84
N HIS A 9 -0.77 -5.87 -2.86
CA HIS A 9 0.46 -5.12 -3.14
C HIS A 9 0.21 -3.68 -3.63
N TYR A 10 -0.98 -3.37 -4.16
CA TYR A 10 -1.32 -2.01 -4.59
C TYR A 10 -1.51 -1.06 -3.41
N GLY A 11 -1.78 -1.58 -2.22
CA GLY A 11 -1.96 -0.78 -1.01
C GLY A 11 -0.68 -0.35 -0.32
N ARG A 12 0.50 -0.73 -0.83
CA ARG A 12 1.79 -0.30 -0.28
C ARG A 12 1.93 1.21 -0.44
N TRP A 13 2.00 1.94 0.67
CA TRP A 13 2.12 3.39 0.67
C TRP A 13 3.41 3.84 1.38
N PHE A 14 4.14 4.72 0.70
CA PHE A 14 5.41 5.27 1.17
C PHE A 14 5.28 6.79 1.32
N PRO A 15 5.11 7.32 2.55
CA PRO A 15 4.78 8.73 2.78
C PRO A 15 5.87 9.72 2.31
N TYR A 16 7.10 9.25 2.10
CA TYR A 16 8.20 10.07 1.56
C TYR A 16 8.23 10.14 0.03
N CYS A 17 7.53 9.24 -0.66
CA CYS A 17 7.26 9.38 -2.09
C CYS A 17 6.19 10.46 -2.20
N LYS A 18 6.59 11.69 -2.56
CA LYS A 18 5.73 12.89 -2.63
C LYS A 18 4.65 12.81 -3.73
N THR A 19 3.79 11.81 -3.68
CA THR A 19 2.56 11.74 -4.46
C THR A 19 1.41 11.96 -3.49
N ASP A 20 0.94 13.20 -3.42
CA ASP A 20 -0.22 13.63 -2.62
C ASP A 20 -1.55 13.17 -3.24
N HIS A 21 -1.57 11.98 -3.85
CA HIS A 21 -2.73 11.42 -4.54
C HIS A 21 -2.71 9.89 -4.47
N ASP A 22 -3.90 9.28 -4.55
CA ASP A 22 -4.04 7.82 -4.61
C ASP A 22 -3.43 7.31 -5.91
N LEU A 23 -2.35 6.55 -5.83
CA LEU A 23 -1.64 5.99 -6.99
C LEU A 23 -2.49 4.97 -7.74
N TRP A 24 -3.36 4.25 -7.02
CA TRP A 24 -4.15 3.16 -7.55
C TRP A 24 -5.61 3.33 -7.18
N TRP A 25 -6.46 3.05 -8.17
CA TRP A 25 -7.91 3.09 -8.06
C TRP A 25 -8.49 1.79 -8.56
N PHE A 26 -9.67 1.44 -8.08
CA PHE A 26 -10.39 0.26 -8.52
C PHE A 26 -11.58 0.64 -9.37
N ASP A 27 -11.59 0.19 -10.62
CA ASP A 27 -12.72 0.30 -11.53
C ASP A 27 -13.73 -0.81 -11.23
N LYS A 28 -14.85 -0.47 -10.59
CA LYS A 28 -15.90 -1.45 -10.24
C LYS A 28 -16.54 -2.10 -11.45
N LYS A 29 -16.63 -1.41 -12.60
CA LYS A 29 -17.26 -1.95 -13.82
C LYS A 29 -16.36 -3.01 -14.45
N LYS A 30 -15.05 -2.74 -14.51
CA LYS A 30 -14.07 -3.66 -15.09
C LYS A 30 -13.49 -4.65 -14.10
N SER A 31 -13.75 -4.47 -12.80
CA SER A 31 -13.18 -5.27 -11.71
C SER A 31 -11.65 -5.34 -11.75
N GLN A 32 -10.99 -4.20 -11.97
CA GLN A 32 -9.53 -4.15 -12.10
C GLN A 32 -8.94 -2.90 -11.43
N MET A 33 -7.66 -3.00 -11.04
CA MET A 33 -6.88 -1.84 -10.62
C MET A 33 -6.46 -1.00 -11.84
N ILE A 34 -6.50 0.32 -11.68
CA ILE A 34 -6.06 1.30 -12.66
C ILE A 34 -5.17 2.32 -11.95
N ASP A 35 -4.06 2.65 -12.59
CA ASP A 35 -3.14 3.68 -12.09
C ASP A 35 -3.78 5.07 -12.25
N ALA A 36 -3.40 5.99 -11.37
CA ALA A 36 -3.92 7.35 -11.35
C ALA A 36 -3.70 8.07 -12.68
N GLU A 37 -2.53 7.93 -13.33
CA GLU A 37 -2.21 8.63 -14.58
C GLU A 37 -3.12 8.18 -15.73
N LYS A 38 -3.33 6.87 -15.87
CA LYS A 38 -4.25 6.28 -16.84
C LYS A 38 -5.69 6.65 -16.54
N LEU A 39 -6.07 6.73 -15.27
CA LEU A 39 -7.40 7.19 -14.89
C LEU A 39 -7.59 8.67 -15.21
N GLY A 40 -6.58 9.51 -14.98
CA GLY A 40 -6.56 10.91 -15.38
C GLY A 40 -6.73 11.06 -16.89
N SER A 41 -6.06 10.21 -17.67
CA SER A 41 -6.23 10.16 -19.12
C SER A 41 -7.64 9.74 -19.56
N VAL A 42 -8.32 8.84 -18.82
CA VAL A 42 -9.71 8.45 -19.10
C VAL A 42 -10.69 9.61 -18.88
N PHE A 43 -10.41 10.47 -17.92
CA PHE A 43 -11.25 11.61 -17.57
C PHE A 43 -10.78 12.94 -18.18
N ASP A 44 -9.69 12.93 -18.96
CA ASP A 44 -9.02 14.13 -19.48
C ASP A 44 -8.74 15.16 -18.37
N CYS A 45 -8.21 14.68 -17.23
CA CYS A 45 -7.91 15.52 -16.08
C CYS A 45 -6.58 15.17 -15.41
N ASP A 46 -6.04 16.14 -14.67
CA ASP A 46 -4.86 15.94 -13.84
C ASP A 46 -5.14 14.98 -12.66
N VAL A 47 -4.13 14.22 -12.23
CA VAL A 47 -4.25 13.23 -11.15
C VAL A 47 -4.68 13.83 -9.82
N HIS A 48 -4.32 15.08 -9.54
CA HIS A 48 -4.75 15.79 -8.33
C HIS A 48 -6.23 16.21 -8.39
N SER A 49 -6.81 16.26 -9.59
CA SER A 49 -8.23 16.55 -9.80
C SER A 49 -9.11 15.29 -9.75
N LEU A 50 -8.51 14.09 -9.79
CA LEU A 50 -9.25 12.82 -9.82
C LEU A 50 -10.26 12.68 -8.70
N PRO A 51 -9.97 12.96 -7.41
CA PRO A 51 -10.96 12.81 -6.35
C PRO A 51 -12.24 13.63 -6.62
N SER A 52 -12.08 14.87 -7.09
CA SER A 52 -13.19 15.78 -7.40
C SER A 52 -13.98 15.34 -8.63
N VAL A 53 -13.31 14.85 -9.68
CA VAL A 53 -13.94 14.36 -10.91
C VAL A 53 -14.67 13.04 -10.66
N ILE A 54 -14.05 12.13 -9.91
CA ILE A 54 -14.60 10.81 -9.56
C ILE A 54 -15.75 10.90 -8.56
N ALA A 55 -15.78 11.92 -7.69
CA ALA A 55 -16.94 12.16 -6.83
C ALA A 55 -18.26 12.28 -7.62
N GLN A 56 -18.19 12.73 -8.87
CA GLN A 56 -19.34 12.83 -9.77
C GLN A 56 -19.69 11.50 -10.45
N CYS A 57 -18.83 10.48 -10.34
CA CYS A 57 -18.98 9.17 -10.95
C CYS A 57 -19.67 8.13 -10.04
N TYR A 58 -20.42 8.58 -9.02
CA TYR A 58 -21.25 7.74 -8.14
C TYR A 58 -20.56 6.49 -7.57
N GLY A 59 -19.27 6.60 -7.22
CA GLY A 59 -18.51 5.50 -6.62
C GLY A 59 -18.13 4.38 -7.59
N HIS A 60 -18.12 4.62 -8.90
CA HIS A 60 -17.61 3.67 -9.91
C HIS A 60 -16.10 3.41 -9.79
N TYR A 61 -15.35 4.42 -9.34
CA TYR A 61 -13.93 4.31 -9.05
C TYR A 61 -13.73 4.49 -7.55
N VAL A 62 -12.99 3.57 -6.93
CA VAL A 62 -12.71 3.58 -5.49
C VAL A 62 -11.21 3.72 -5.30
N PRO A 63 -10.73 4.68 -4.48
CA PRO A 63 -9.30 4.78 -4.18
C PRO A 63 -8.85 3.54 -3.43
N CYS A 64 -7.66 3.02 -3.76
CA CYS A 64 -7.09 1.88 -3.07
C CYS A 64 -6.81 2.23 -1.60
N PHE A 65 -6.88 1.23 -0.72
CA PHE A 65 -6.42 1.37 0.65
C PHE A 65 -4.92 1.68 0.70
N ARG A 66 -4.46 2.21 1.85
CA ARG A 66 -3.06 2.58 2.07
C ARG A 66 -2.55 1.98 3.37
N VAL A 67 -1.48 1.20 3.27
CA VAL A 67 -0.70 0.70 4.41
C VAL A 67 0.63 1.43 4.40
N ASP A 68 0.91 2.17 5.49
CA ASP A 68 2.18 2.84 5.72
C ASP A 68 3.28 1.79 5.93
N ILE A 69 4.04 1.52 4.86
CA ILE A 69 5.07 0.48 4.86
C ILE A 69 6.20 0.82 5.84
N PRO A 70 6.77 2.03 5.86
CA PRO A 70 7.77 2.39 6.86
C PRO A 70 7.31 2.20 8.32
N ALA A 71 6.05 2.52 8.62
CA ALA A 71 5.50 2.27 9.94
C ALA A 71 5.36 0.76 10.25
N LEU A 72 4.99 -0.04 9.25
CA LEU A 72 4.89 -1.49 9.38
C LEU A 72 6.26 -2.16 9.57
N GLU A 73 7.26 -1.72 8.81
CA GLU A 73 8.67 -2.14 8.95
C GLU A 73 9.19 -1.85 10.35
N MET A 74 8.93 -0.65 10.88
CA MET A 74 9.33 -0.29 12.24
C MET A 74 8.64 -1.17 13.30
N LYS A 75 7.35 -1.51 13.12
CA LYS A 75 6.65 -2.46 14.02
C LYS A 75 7.29 -3.84 13.98
N TYR A 76 7.62 -4.34 12.80
CA TYR A 76 8.29 -5.63 12.65
C TYR A 76 9.68 -5.60 13.29
N ALA A 77 10.47 -4.56 13.00
CA ALA A 77 11.80 -4.35 13.56
C ALA A 77 11.79 -4.37 15.09
N GLN A 78 10.80 -3.73 15.72
CA GLN A 78 10.66 -3.70 17.18
C GLN A 78 10.46 -5.08 17.82
N VAL A 79 9.92 -6.04 17.07
CA VAL A 79 9.63 -7.40 17.56
C VAL A 79 10.80 -8.34 17.26
N TYR A 80 11.39 -8.26 16.07
CA TYR A 80 12.31 -9.29 15.56
C TYR A 80 13.78 -8.85 15.50
N LEU A 81 14.08 -7.55 15.50
CA LEU A 81 15.45 -7.06 15.43
C LEU A 81 16.00 -6.64 16.80
N SER A 82 17.34 -6.59 16.89
CA SER A 82 18.00 -6.17 18.12
C SER A 82 17.64 -4.74 18.53
N ARG A 83 17.60 -4.46 19.84
CA ARG A 83 17.38 -3.10 20.36
C ARG A 83 18.36 -2.07 19.80
N LYS A 84 19.59 -2.48 19.49
CA LYS A 84 20.61 -1.62 18.88
C LYS A 84 20.21 -1.23 17.45
N THR A 85 19.76 -2.22 16.66
CA THR A 85 19.27 -2.02 15.29
C THR A 85 18.03 -1.13 15.28
N VAL A 86 17.04 -1.41 16.13
CA VAL A 86 15.81 -0.60 16.24
C VAL A 86 16.13 0.85 16.60
N LYS A 87 17.03 1.07 17.57
CA LYS A 87 17.46 2.43 17.94
C LYS A 87 18.11 3.16 16.77
N PHE A 88 18.96 2.48 16.00
CA PHE A 88 19.57 3.05 14.80
C PHE A 88 18.52 3.43 13.75
N LEU A 89 17.62 2.49 13.39
CA LEU A 89 16.57 2.74 12.39
C LEU A 89 15.66 3.90 12.79
N SER A 90 15.31 4.03 14.07
CA SER A 90 14.43 5.11 14.56
C SER A 90 14.99 6.53 14.43
N GLN A 91 16.30 6.66 14.18
CA GLN A 91 16.97 7.95 14.02
C GLN A 91 17.08 8.38 12.55
N LEU A 92 16.71 7.51 11.62
CA LEU A 92 16.82 7.75 10.19
C LEU A 92 15.59 8.48 9.65
N SER A 93 15.74 9.11 8.48
CA SER A 93 14.59 9.55 7.69
C SER A 93 13.79 8.33 7.22
N ALA A 94 12.49 8.47 6.95
CA ALA A 94 11.68 7.33 6.52
C ALA A 94 12.23 6.63 5.25
N LYS A 95 12.81 7.41 4.33
CA LYS A 95 13.46 6.88 3.11
C LYS A 95 14.73 6.10 3.41
N ASP A 96 15.58 6.59 4.31
CA ASP A 96 16.81 5.90 4.69
C ASP A 96 16.51 4.69 5.58
N MET A 97 15.46 4.78 6.40
CA MET A 97 14.97 3.72 7.27
C MET A 97 14.52 2.50 6.47
N ASP A 98 13.68 2.68 5.43
CA ASP A 98 13.25 1.61 4.50
C ASP A 98 14.46 0.84 3.94
N ARG A 99 15.43 1.55 3.38
CA ARG A 99 16.66 0.95 2.84
C ARG A 99 17.45 0.18 3.91
N GLU A 100 17.69 0.78 5.08
CA GLU A 100 18.49 0.15 6.14
C GLU A 100 17.74 -1.00 6.83
N PHE A 101 16.41 -0.95 6.87
CA PHE A 101 15.56 -2.04 7.34
C PHE A 101 15.73 -3.27 6.45
N LEU A 102 15.61 -3.12 5.12
CA LEU A 102 15.80 -4.24 4.19
C LEU A 102 17.19 -4.87 4.31
N ILE A 103 18.23 -4.06 4.49
CA ILE A 103 19.59 -4.56 4.75
C ILE A 103 19.66 -5.35 6.07
N ALA A 104 18.95 -4.92 7.11
CA ALA A 104 18.91 -5.64 8.37
C ALA A 104 18.15 -6.97 8.26
N ILE A 105 17.03 -6.99 7.54
CA ILE A 105 16.25 -8.20 7.27
C ILE A 105 17.08 -9.25 6.54
N GLU A 106 17.80 -8.86 5.48
CA GLU A 106 18.66 -9.76 4.71
C GLU A 106 19.80 -10.33 5.58
N LYS A 107 20.44 -9.48 6.39
CA LYS A 107 21.54 -9.91 7.28
C LYS A 107 21.12 -10.91 8.35
N GLU A 108 19.90 -10.79 8.85
CA GLU A 108 19.33 -11.67 9.87
C GLU A 108 18.57 -12.87 9.25
N PHE A 109 18.58 -13.00 7.91
CA PHE A 109 17.87 -14.05 7.15
C PHE A 109 16.35 -14.07 7.41
N LEU A 110 15.76 -12.89 7.58
CA LEU A 110 14.34 -12.72 7.89
C LEU A 110 13.48 -12.44 6.65
N ASP A 111 14.04 -12.45 5.44
CA ASP A 111 13.35 -12.01 4.20
C ASP A 111 12.02 -12.74 3.96
N THR A 112 12.01 -14.06 4.16
CA THR A 112 10.81 -14.88 3.98
C THR A 112 9.76 -14.60 5.07
N ASP A 113 10.21 -14.35 6.30
CA ASP A 113 9.31 -14.05 7.41
C ASP A 113 8.71 -12.64 7.28
N TRP A 114 9.55 -11.66 6.93
CA TRP A 114 9.10 -10.32 6.59
C TRP A 114 8.09 -10.33 5.45
N TYR A 115 8.36 -11.04 4.35
CA TYR A 115 7.40 -11.13 3.24
C TYR A 115 6.04 -11.68 3.69
N ARG A 116 6.02 -12.71 4.53
CA ARG A 116 4.78 -13.28 5.08
C ARG A 116 4.06 -12.30 6.01
N TYR A 117 4.81 -11.60 6.85
CA TYR A 117 4.29 -10.60 7.77
C TYR A 117 3.69 -9.41 7.01
N GLU A 118 4.40 -8.86 6.03
CA GLU A 118 3.93 -7.77 5.18
C GLU A 118 2.67 -8.20 4.43
N LEU A 119 2.71 -9.35 3.75
CA LEU A 119 1.57 -9.85 2.97
C LEU A 119 0.33 -10.05 3.84
N ALA A 120 0.46 -10.59 5.06
CA ALA A 120 -0.67 -10.77 5.96
C ALA A 120 -1.35 -9.43 6.32
N HIS A 121 -0.57 -8.38 6.59
CA HIS A 121 -1.10 -7.05 6.88
C HIS A 121 -1.75 -6.41 5.65
N LEU A 122 -1.10 -6.52 4.48
CA LEU A 122 -1.66 -6.02 3.23
C LEU A 122 -2.96 -6.74 2.84
N SER A 123 -3.01 -8.07 2.99
CA SER A 123 -4.22 -8.86 2.71
C SER A 123 -5.35 -8.50 3.68
N SER A 124 -5.06 -8.35 4.98
CA SER A 124 -6.07 -7.92 5.95
C SER A 124 -6.66 -6.56 5.59
N ALA A 125 -5.81 -5.58 5.24
CA ALA A 125 -6.26 -4.26 4.83
C ALA A 125 -7.05 -4.30 3.51
N ALA A 126 -6.63 -5.12 2.55
CA ALA A 126 -7.34 -5.32 1.28
C ALA A 126 -8.73 -5.93 1.48
N GLU A 127 -8.87 -6.90 2.40
CA GLU A 127 -10.16 -7.49 2.74
C GLU A 127 -11.11 -6.48 3.39
N GLU A 128 -10.63 -5.74 4.39
CA GLU A 128 -11.40 -4.69 5.06
C GLU A 128 -11.89 -3.65 4.04
N TRP A 129 -10.98 -3.17 3.20
CA TRP A 129 -11.32 -2.24 2.12
C TRP A 129 -12.33 -2.82 1.12
N CYS A 130 -12.21 -4.10 0.74
CA CYS A 130 -13.20 -4.75 -0.11
C CYS A 130 -14.58 -4.83 0.56
N LYS A 131 -14.63 -5.16 1.86
CA LYS A 131 -15.87 -5.23 2.65
C LYS A 131 -16.55 -3.86 2.71
N GLU A 132 -15.80 -2.81 3.04
CA GLU A 132 -16.27 -1.42 3.12
C GLU A 132 -16.83 -0.91 1.80
N ASN A 133 -16.22 -1.32 0.68
CA ASN A 133 -16.58 -0.84 -0.65
C ASN A 133 -17.53 -1.75 -1.43
N HIS A 134 -18.02 -2.82 -0.79
CA HIS A 134 -18.88 -3.86 -1.37
C HIS A 134 -18.28 -4.52 -2.63
N ILE A 135 -16.97 -4.75 -2.62
CA ILE A 135 -16.23 -5.41 -3.70
C ILE A 135 -16.17 -6.92 -3.39
N ARG A 136 -16.58 -7.76 -4.35
CA ARG A 136 -16.48 -9.21 -4.21
C ARG A 136 -15.04 -9.67 -4.45
N TYR A 137 -14.50 -10.47 -3.54
CA TYR A 137 -13.13 -10.96 -3.60
C TYR A 137 -13.01 -12.47 -3.31
N THR A 138 -11.84 -13.02 -3.63
CA THR A 138 -11.39 -14.37 -3.28
C THR A 138 -9.99 -14.31 -2.68
N ASP A 139 -9.61 -15.35 -1.94
CA ASP A 139 -8.27 -15.50 -1.36
C ASP A 139 -7.16 -15.85 -2.38
#